data_AF-A0A957FXH8-F1
#
_entry.id   AF-A0A957FXH8-F1
#
_cell.length_a   1.000
_cell.length_b   1.000
_cell.length_c   1.000
_cell.angle_alpha   90.00
_cell.angle_beta   90.00
_cell.angle_gamma   90.00
#
_symmetry.space_group_name_H-M   'P 1'
#
loop_
_entity.id
_entity.type
_entity.pdbx_description
1 polymer ?
#
loop_
_entity_poly.entity_id
_entity_poly.type
_entity_poly.pdbx_seq_one_letter_code
_entity_poly.pdbx_strand_id
1 'polypeptide(L)'
;YWGCLEEYNFLHFETTLYQGIDYCLAHNLAYFDAGAQGEHKLRRGFEPFFTHSYHWIAHPAFREAIANFLVAETPHVQAYHAAALKALPFKVG
;
A
#
# COMPACT_ATOMS: atom_id res chain seq x y z
N TYR A 1 19.57 -4.93 11.72
CA TYR A 1 18.10 -4.78 11.94
C TYR A 1 17.83 -5.00 13.44
N TRP A 2 16.76 -4.44 14.02
CA TRP A 2 16.57 -4.64 15.48
C TRP A 2 16.38 -6.12 15.80
N GLY A 3 17.20 -6.66 16.70
CA GLY A 3 17.18 -8.07 17.11
C GLY A 3 17.80 -9.07 16.13
N CYS A 4 18.59 -8.64 15.12
CA CYS A 4 19.24 -9.60 14.21
C CYS A 4 20.45 -10.30 14.85
N LEU A 5 20.58 -11.61 14.59
CA LEU A 5 21.77 -12.39 14.95
C LEU A 5 22.95 -12.14 14.00
N GLU A 6 22.63 -11.86 12.74
CA GLU A 6 23.59 -11.63 11.66
C GLU A 6 23.04 -10.55 10.71
N GLU A 7 23.94 -9.84 10.03
CA GLU A 7 23.58 -8.81 9.06
C GLU A 7 23.68 -9.34 7.63
N TYR A 8 22.58 -9.17 6.90
CA TYR A 8 22.48 -9.55 5.50
C TYR A 8 22.05 -8.35 4.68
N ASN A 9 22.77 -8.09 3.59
CA ASN A 9 22.42 -7.01 2.66
C ASN A 9 21.06 -7.30 2.03
N PHE A 10 20.17 -6.30 2.07
CA PHE A 10 18.86 -6.31 1.42
C PHE A 10 17.87 -7.41 1.85
N LEU A 11 18.15 -8.17 2.91
CA LEU A 11 17.28 -9.27 3.38
C LEU A 11 15.83 -8.84 3.65
N HIS A 12 15.62 -7.61 4.11
CA HIS A 12 14.27 -7.06 4.30
C HIS A 12 13.49 -6.98 2.98
N PHE A 13 14.12 -6.56 1.88
CA PHE A 13 13.43 -6.46 0.58
C PHE A 13 13.17 -7.83 -0.02
N GLU A 14 14.14 -8.74 0.12
CA GLU A 14 13.98 -10.14 -0.30
C GLU A 14 12.74 -10.77 0.35
N THR A 15 12.66 -10.68 1.67
CA THR A 15 11.62 -11.36 2.45
C THR A 15 10.26 -10.67 2.40
N THR A 16 10.19 -9.36 2.14
CA THR A 16 8.92 -8.61 2.18
C THR A 16 8.40 -8.17 0.82
N LEU A 17 9.23 -8.16 -0.23
CA LEU A 17 8.82 -7.74 -1.58
C LEU A 17 9.08 -8.85 -2.61
N TYR A 18 10.34 -9.25 -2.80
CA TYR A 18 10.72 -10.07 -3.96
C TYR A 18 10.12 -11.47 -3.92
N GLN A 19 10.16 -12.15 -2.77
CA GLN A 19 9.53 -13.46 -2.62
C GLN A 19 8.01 -13.43 -2.91
N GLY A 20 7.32 -12.36 -2.51
CA GLY A 20 5.89 -12.20 -2.79
C GLY A 20 5.58 -11.96 -4.26
N ILE A 21 6.39 -11.12 -4.93
CA ILE A 21 6.28 -10.87 -6.38
C ILE A 21 6.53 -12.17 -7.16
N ASP A 22 7.61 -12.89 -6.85
CA ASP A 22 7.96 -14.15 -7.51
C ASP A 22 6.85 -15.19 -7.33
N TYR A 23 6.28 -15.28 -6.13
CA TYR A 23 5.14 -16.15 -5.87
C TYR A 23 3.93 -15.80 -6.74
N CYS A 24 3.59 -14.51 -6.85
CA CYS A 24 2.48 -14.06 -7.68
C CYS A 24 2.71 -14.37 -9.16
N LEU A 25 3.93 -14.15 -9.68
CA LEU A 25 4.30 -14.49 -11.05
C LEU A 25 4.20 -16.00 -11.32
N ALA A 26 4.73 -16.82 -10.41
CA ALA A 26 4.71 -18.28 -10.54
C ALA A 26 3.29 -18.87 -10.52
N HIS A 27 2.35 -18.22 -9.82
CA HIS A 27 0.97 -18.68 -9.66
C HIS A 27 -0.04 -17.90 -10.51
N ASN A 28 0.42 -17.04 -11.42
CA ASN A 28 -0.42 -16.17 -12.24
C ASN A 28 -1.41 -15.31 -11.42
N LEU A 29 -0.98 -14.84 -10.24
CA LEU A 29 -1.75 -13.89 -9.45
C LEU A 29 -1.50 -12.48 -10.00
N ALA A 30 -2.59 -11.76 -10.27
CA ALA A 30 -2.52 -10.44 -10.89
C ALA A 30 -2.05 -9.33 -9.94
N TYR A 31 -2.15 -9.55 -8.62
CA TYR A 31 -1.92 -8.50 -7.62
C TYR A 31 -1.06 -9.02 -6.46
N PHE A 32 -0.15 -8.17 -6.01
CA PHE A 32 0.64 -8.35 -4.80
C PHE A 32 0.51 -7.08 -3.94
N ASP A 33 0.09 -7.25 -2.69
CA ASP A 33 0.00 -6.16 -1.72
C ASP A 33 1.27 -6.13 -0.86
N ALA A 34 2.09 -5.11 -1.05
CA ALA A 34 3.32 -4.90 -0.28
C ALA A 34 3.06 -4.32 1.13
N GLY A 35 1.81 -4.19 1.55
CA GLY A 35 1.39 -3.65 2.85
C GLY A 35 1.36 -2.12 2.90
N ALA A 36 1.15 -1.59 4.11
CA ALA A 36 1.04 -0.15 4.36
C ALA A 36 2.37 0.63 4.19
N GLN A 37 2.27 1.96 4.11
CA GLN A 37 3.36 2.94 3.82
C GLN A 37 3.83 2.91 2.36
N GLY A 38 3.63 4.04 1.64
CA GLY A 38 3.56 4.01 0.16
C GLY A 38 4.65 4.77 -0.61
N GLU A 39 5.11 5.94 -0.15
CA GLU A 39 5.89 6.83 -1.04
C GLU A 39 7.22 6.22 -1.54
N HIS A 40 7.89 5.44 -0.68
CA HIS A 40 9.10 4.73 -1.07
C HIS A 40 8.81 3.51 -1.97
N LYS A 41 7.60 2.97 -1.96
CA LYS A 41 7.15 1.86 -2.82
C LYS A 41 6.76 2.34 -4.22
N LEU A 42 6.20 3.55 -4.35
CA LEU A 42 5.93 4.17 -5.66
C LEU A 42 7.20 4.19 -6.52
N ARG A 43 8.32 4.66 -5.95
CA ARG A 43 9.63 4.67 -6.64
C ARG A 43 10.16 3.29 -7.03
N ARG A 44 9.65 2.23 -6.40
CA ARG A 44 9.99 0.83 -6.71
C ARG A 44 9.03 0.19 -7.72
N GLY A 45 8.04 0.96 -8.22
CA GLY A 45 7.12 0.48 -9.22
C GLY A 45 5.80 -0.08 -8.70
N PHE A 46 5.52 0.02 -7.39
CA PHE A 46 4.22 -0.37 -6.85
C PHE A 46 3.18 0.67 -7.22
N GLU A 47 2.23 0.28 -8.06
CA GLU A 47 1.11 1.12 -8.48
C GLU A 47 0.11 1.33 -7.32
N PRO A 48 -0.32 2.58 -7.04
CA PRO A 48 -1.30 2.83 -6.01
C PRO A 48 -2.69 2.35 -6.43
N PHE A 49 -3.35 1.62 -5.55
CA PHE A 49 -4.70 1.10 -5.77
C PHE A 49 -5.62 1.45 -4.60
N PHE A 50 -6.89 1.72 -4.86
CA PHE A 50 -7.88 1.95 -3.81
C PHE A 50 -8.24 0.63 -3.13
N THR A 51 -8.04 0.56 -1.82
CA THR A 51 -8.46 -0.59 -1.01
C THR A 51 -9.64 -0.23 -0.12
N HIS A 52 -10.37 -1.25 0.32
CA HIS A 52 -11.48 -1.11 1.24
C HIS A 52 -11.09 -1.72 2.58
N SER A 53 -11.41 -1.03 3.66
CA SER A 53 -11.22 -1.54 5.02
C SER A 53 -12.58 -1.79 5.67
N TYR A 54 -12.66 -2.88 6.44
CA TYR A 54 -13.88 -3.27 7.14
C TYR A 54 -13.72 -2.99 8.63
N HIS A 55 -14.64 -2.21 9.18
CA HIS A 55 -14.57 -1.78 10.58
C HIS A 55 -15.86 -2.14 11.30
N TRP A 56 -15.73 -2.87 12.41
CA TRP A 56 -16.82 -3.00 13.36
C TRP A 56 -16.80 -1.81 14.31
N ILE A 57 -17.81 -0.95 14.20
CA ILE A 57 -17.94 0.25 15.02
C ILE A 57 -19.00 -0.02 16.09
N ALA A 58 -18.54 -0.27 17.31
CA ALA A 58 -19.39 -0.63 18.45
C ALA A 58 -20.22 0.56 18.97
N HIS A 59 -19.62 1.75 19.07
CA HIS A 59 -20.31 2.94 19.58
C HIS A 59 -20.93 3.75 18.42
N PRO A 60 -22.27 3.94 18.37
CA PRO A 60 -22.94 4.58 17.25
C PRO A 60 -22.43 5.98 16.89
N ALA A 61 -22.10 6.81 17.89
CA ALA A 61 -21.59 8.18 17.64
C ALA A 61 -20.29 8.21 16.81
N PHE A 62 -19.47 7.16 16.84
CA PHE A 62 -18.28 7.11 15.99
C PHE A 62 -18.61 6.89 14.52
N ARG A 63 -19.74 6.27 14.18
CA ARG A 63 -20.17 6.15 12.77
C ARG A 63 -20.42 7.51 12.16
N GLU A 64 -21.08 8.40 12.89
CA GLU A 64 -21.35 9.76 12.47
C GLU A 64 -20.05 10.59 12.37
N ALA A 65 -19.20 10.53 13.40
CA ALA A 65 -17.91 11.22 13.39
C ALA A 65 -17.02 10.80 12.20
N ILE A 66 -16.95 9.49 11.93
CA ILE A 66 -16.21 8.94 10.78
C ILE A 66 -16.85 9.41 9.46
N ALA A 67 -18.17 9.31 9.32
CA ALA A 67 -18.85 9.75 8.10
C ALA A 67 -18.61 11.24 7.81
N ASN A 68 -18.65 12.09 8.84
CA ASN A 68 -18.37 13.52 8.70
C ASN A 68 -16.91 13.78 8.30
N PHE A 69 -15.96 13.05 8.87
CA PHE A 69 -14.55 13.17 8.49
C PHE A 69 -14.30 12.72 7.05
N LEU A 70 -14.95 11.65 6.60
CA LEU A 70 -14.80 11.13 5.24
C LEU A 70 -15.21 12.13 4.15
N VAL A 71 -16.12 13.08 4.45
CA VAL A 71 -16.47 14.17 3.52
C VAL A 71 -15.24 15.02 3.17
N ALA A 72 -14.39 15.29 4.15
CA ALA A 72 -13.14 16.03 3.94
C ALA A 72 -12.01 15.12 3.44
N GLU A 73 -11.87 13.91 3.97
CA GLU A 73 -10.75 13.01 3.63
C GLU A 73 -10.82 12.48 2.19
N THR A 74 -12.01 12.11 1.71
CA THR A 74 -12.20 11.48 0.39
C THR A 74 -11.56 12.26 -0.77
N PRO A 75 -11.80 13.58 -0.94
CA PRO A 75 -11.14 14.34 -2.01
C PRO A 75 -9.62 14.42 -1.84
N HIS A 76 -9.09 14.41 -0.61
CA HIS A 76 -7.66 14.37 -0.37
C HIS A 76 -7.04 13.04 -0.79
N VAL A 77 -7.69 11.91 -0.48
CA VAL A 77 -7.23 10.57 -0.91
C VAL A 77 -7.27 10.45 -2.43
N GLN A 78 -8.32 10.96 -3.08
CA GLN A 78 -8.42 10.97 -4.54
C GLN A 78 -7.31 11.83 -5.18
N ALA A 79 -7.04 13.02 -4.65
CA ALA A 79 -5.97 13.88 -5.13
C ALA A 79 -4.59 13.23 -4.94
N TYR A 80 -4.36 12.59 -3.78
CA TYR A 80 -3.13 11.86 -3.51
C TYR A 80 -2.95 10.69 -4.48
N HIS A 81 -3.99 9.89 -4.72
CA HIS A 81 -3.95 8.78 -5.68
C HIS A 81 -3.57 9.24 -7.09
N ALA A 82 -4.21 10.32 -7.58
CA ALA A 82 -3.89 10.90 -8.88
C ALA A 82 -2.45 11.44 -8.95
N ALA A 83 -1.94 12.04 -7.88
CA ALA A 83 -0.55 12.49 -7.80
C ALA A 83 0.44 11.31 -7.77
N ALA A 84 0.11 10.25 -7.03
CA ALA A 84 0.94 9.05 -6.89
C ALA A 84 1.07 8.30 -8.23
N LEU A 85 -0.01 8.18 -9.01
CA LEU A 85 0.05 7.62 -10.37
C LEU A 85 1.00 8.38 -11.29
N LYS A 86 1.01 9.72 -11.22
CA LYS A 86 1.93 10.56 -12.00
C LYS A 86 3.40 10.43 -11.56
N ALA A 87 3.63 9.97 -10.34
CA ALA A 87 4.96 9.79 -9.76
C ALA A 87 5.55 8.40 -10.01
N LEU A 88 4.84 7.51 -10.70
CA LEU A 88 5.35 6.17 -11.01
C LEU A 88 6.58 6.25 -11.94
N PRO A 89 7.58 5.37 -11.74
CA PRO A 89 8.81 5.38 -12.52
C PRO A 89 8.63 4.85 -13.95
N PHE A 90 7.50 4.18 -14.23
CA PHE A 90 7.22 3.57 -15.52
C PHE A 90 6.22 4.41 -16.31
N LYS A 91 6.45 4.56 -17.62
CA LYS A 91 5.50 5.18 -18.54
C LYS A 91 4.58 4.11 -19.10
N VAL A 92 3.29 4.41 -19.17
CA VAL A 92 2.34 3.59 -19.94
C VAL A 92 2.77 3.67 -21.40
N GLY A 93 3.06 2.51 -21.99
CA GLY A 93 3.48 2.36 -23.39
C GLY A 93 2.36 2.57 -24.39
#